data_AF-A0A151RR51-F1
#
_entry.id   AF-A0A151RR51-F1
#
_cell.length_a   1.000
_cell.length_b   1.000
_cell.length_c   1.000
_cell.angle_alpha   90.00
_cell.angle_beta   90.00
_cell.angle_gamma   90.00
#
_symmetry.space_group_name_H-M   'P 1'
#
loop_
_entity.id
_entity.type
_entity.pdbx_description
1 polymer ?
#
loop_
_entity_poly.entity_id
_entity_poly.type
_entity_poly.pdbx_seq_one_letter_code
_entity_poly.pdbx_strand_id
1 'polypeptide(L)' 'MKRFMIPVSYLNQPSFQDLLSQAEDEFGYDHPMGGLTIPCCEDVFQRVTSSLN' A
#
# COMPACT_ATOMS: atom_id res chain seq x y z
N MET A 1 -14.71 3.97 -0.33
CA MET A 1 -13.41 3.84 0.38
C MET A 1 -13.46 2.59 1.24
N LYS A 2 -12.60 1.61 0.94
CA LYS A 2 -12.48 0.37 1.70
C LYS A 2 -11.15 0.44 2.46
N ARG A 3 -11.15 0.13 3.75
CA ARG A 3 -9.93 0.10 4.56
C ARG A 3 -9.52 -1.36 4.74
N PHE A 4 -8.24 -1.64 4.50
CA PHE A 4 -7.67 -2.96 4.72
C PHE A 4 -6.68 -2.85 5.89
N MET A 5 -6.77 -3.79 6.82
CA MET A 5 -5.78 -3.95 7.88
C MET A 5 -4.84 -5.07 7.48
N ILE A 6 -3.55 -4.79 7.50
CA ILE A 6 -2.49 -5.75 7.19
C ILE A 6 -1.49 -5.81 8.34
N PRO A 7 -0.80 -6.94 8.54
CA PRO A 7 0.31 -7.01 9.48
C PRO A 7 1.40 -6.01 9.10
N VAL A 8 2.02 -5.37 10.10
CA VAL A 8 3.15 -4.44 9.87
C VAL A 8 4.33 -5.12 9.17
N SER A 9 4.46 -6.45 9.33
CA SER A 9 5.46 -7.30 8.69
C SER A 9 5.43 -7.21 7.17
N TYR A 10 4.28 -6.91 6.57
CA TYR A 10 4.15 -6.80 5.11
C TYR A 10 4.85 -5.55 4.57
N LEU A 11 5.05 -4.50 5.38
CA LEU A 11 5.83 -3.32 4.97
C LEU A 11 7.31 -3.65 4.68
N ASN A 12 7.81 -4.76 5.23
CA ASN A 12 9.17 -5.24 4.99
C ASN A 12 9.28 -6.16 3.77
N GLN A 13 8.16 -6.48 3.11
CA GLN A 13 8.18 -7.32 1.92
C GLN A 13 8.49 -6.46 0.69
N PRO A 14 9.42 -6.88 -0.18
CA PRO A 14 9.82 -6.11 -1.35
C PRO A 14 8.63 -5.80 -2.27
N SER A 15 7.74 -6.76 -2.50
CA SER A 15 6.52 -6.58 -3.29
C SER A 15 5.59 -5.49 -2.74
N PHE A 16 5.57 -5.31 -1.43
CA PHE A 16 4.78 -4.26 -0.80
C PHE A 16 5.49 -2.90 -0.91
N GLN A 17 6.82 -2.86 -0.81
CA GLN A 17 7.59 -1.64 -1.03
C GLN A 17 7.48 -1.13 -2.47
N ASP A 18 7.49 -2.03 -3.46
CA ASP A 18 7.22 -1.67 -4.86
C ASP A 18 5.83 -1.05 -5.02
N LEU A 19 4.82 -1.60 -4.36
CA LEU A 19 3.46 -1.05 -4.36
C LEU A 19 3.39 0.34 -3.71
N LEU A 20 4.11 0.55 -2.61
CA LEU A 20 4.23 1.85 -1.95
C LEU A 20 4.89 2.87 -2.87
N SER A 21 5.98 2.50 -3.53
CA SER A 21 6.72 3.37 -4.45
C SER A 21 5.90 3.72 -5.69
N GLN A 22 5.15 2.77 -6.26
CA GLN A 22 4.27 3.04 -7.39
C GLN A 22 3.12 4.00 -7.00
N ALA A 23 2.52 3.77 -5.84
CA ALA A 23 1.44 4.61 -5.37
C ALA A 23 1.92 6.02 -4.96
N GLU A 24 3.14 6.14 -4.46
CA GLU A 24 3.82 7.42 -4.27
C GLU A 24 4.00 8.15 -5.60
N ASP A 25 4.51 7.49 -6.64
CA ASP A 25 4.78 8.13 -7.94
C ASP A 25 3.48 8.60 -8.61
N GLU A 26 2.42 7.80 -8.54
CA GLU A 26 1.11 8.13 -9.14
C GLU A 26 0.33 9.21 -8.37
N PHE A 27 0.44 9.28 -7.04
CA PHE A 27 -0.48 10.08 -6.22
C PHE A 27 0.17 11.00 -5.18
N GLY A 28 1.47 10.87 -4.93
CA GLY A 28 2.24 11.69 -4.00
C GLY A 28 2.02 11.39 -2.52
N TYR A 29 2.97 11.82 -1.69
CA TYR A 29 2.90 11.75 -0.23
C TYR A 29 2.26 13.00 0.39
N ASP A 30 0.98 13.25 0.14
CA ASP A 30 0.28 14.31 0.89
C ASP A 30 -0.51 13.69 2.04
N HIS A 31 0.07 13.73 3.24
CA HIS A 31 -0.53 13.18 4.46
C HIS A 31 -0.58 14.23 5.58
N PRO A 32 -1.60 15.10 5.60
CA PRO A 32 -1.79 16.07 6.69
C PRO A 32 -2.11 15.42 8.05
N MET A 33 -2.42 14.12 8.09
CA MET A 33 -2.87 13.41 9.29
C MET A 33 -1.97 12.22 9.67
N GLY A 34 -0.67 12.24 9.37
CA GLY A 34 0.35 11.32 9.95
C GLY A 34 0.19 9.82 9.68
N GLY A 35 -0.92 9.39 9.08
CA GLY A 35 -1.17 8.03 8.62
C GLY A 35 -0.78 7.87 7.16
N LEU A 36 -0.15 6.74 6.86
CA LEU A 36 0.19 6.37 5.49
C LEU A 36 -1.10 6.06 4.72
N THR A 37 -1.53 6.98 3.86
CA THR A 37 -2.74 6.83 3.07
C THR A 37 -2.35 6.59 1.63
N ILE A 38 -2.07 5.34 1.28
CA ILE A 38 -1.58 4.99 -0.05
C ILE A 38 -2.75 4.93 -1.03
N PRO A 39 -2.84 5.84 -2.00
CA PRO A 39 -3.84 5.71 -3.04
C PRO A 39 -3.29 4.65 -4.01
N CYS A 40 -3.90 3.47 -4.02
CA CYS A 40 -3.51 2.40 -4.92
C CYS A 40 -4.76 1.77 -5.51
N CYS A 41 -4.62 1.21 -6.71
CA CYS A 41 -5.71 0.46 -7.32
C CYS A 41 -6.05 -0.76 -6.44
N GLU A 42 -7.34 -0.96 -6.14
CA GLU A 42 -7.80 -2.07 -5.28
C GLU A 42 -7.32 -3.43 -5.81
N ASP A 43 -7.29 -3.59 -7.13
CA ASP A 43 -6.81 -4.80 -7.81
C ASP A 43 -5.32 -5.09 -7.50
N VAL A 44 -4.47 -4.06 -7.57
CA VAL A 44 -3.03 -4.18 -7.30
C VAL A 44 -2.81 -4.51 -5.82
N PHE A 45 -3.53 -3.84 -4.92
CA PHE A 45 -3.46 -4.14 -3.50
C PHE A 45 -3.88 -5.57 -3.19
N GLN A 46 -4.98 -6.06 -3.77
CA GLN A 46 -5.45 -7.44 -3.61
C GLN A 46 -4.46 -8.46 -4.15
N ARG A 47 -3.83 -8.20 -5.30
CA ARG A 47 -2.81 -9.09 -5.87
C ARG A 47 -1.59 -9.22 -4.95
N VAL A 48 -1.09 -8.10 -4.43
CA VAL A 48 0.06 -8.10 -3.52
C VAL A 48 -0.30 -8.76 -2.19
N THR A 49 -1.44 -8.41 -1.57
CA THR A 49 -1.87 -9.06 -0.31
C THR A 49 -2.20 -10.54 -0.47
N SER A 50 -2.73 -10.98 -1.61
CA SER A 50 -2.96 -12.41 -1.88
C SER A 50 -1.65 -13.20 -2.01
N SER A 51 -0.58 -12.56 -2.48
CA SER A 51 0.76 -13.18 -2.59
C SER A 51 1.56 -13.20 -1.28
N LEU A 52 1.06 -12.53 -0.23
CA LEU A 52 1.72 -12.36 1.07
C LEU A 52 1.18 -13.35 2.16
N ASN A 53 0.30 -14.27 1.76
CA ASN A 53 -0.37 -15.25 2.63
C ASN A 53 0.44 -16.55 2.75
#